data_AF-A0A976JQN6-F1
#
_entry.id   AF-A0A976JQN6-F1
#
_cell.length_a   1.000
_cell.length_b   1.000
_cell.length_c   1.000
_cell.angle_alpha   90.00
_cell.angle_beta   90.00
_cell.angle_gamma   90.00
#
_symmetry.space_group_name_H-M   'P 1'
#
loop_
_entity.id
_entity.type
_entity.pdbx_description
1 polymer ?
#
loop_
_entity_poly.entity_id
_entity_poly.type
_entity_poly.pdbx_seq_one_letter_code
_entity_poly.pdbx_strand_id
1 'polypeptide(L)'
;MTERVQVSGLQVARSIYDLVKQDIIPGTGIDVDAFWQSFSDIVGDFAPKNRQLLKKRDELQAQIDNFHRERFGQPHNHAEYKAFLQDVGYLVPEGGEFSITTSNVDPEIAMQA
;
A
#
# COMPACT_ATOMS: atom_id res chain seq x y z
N MET A 1 13.41 -11.29 23.75
CA MET A 1 12.60 -10.06 23.63
C MET A 1 13.41 -9.06 22.82
N THR A 2 12.80 -8.38 21.85
CA THR A 2 13.48 -7.32 21.10
C THR A 2 13.50 -6.06 21.95
N GLU A 3 14.69 -5.52 22.22
CA GLU A 3 14.84 -4.24 22.89
C GLU A 3 14.29 -3.10 22.02
N ARG A 4 13.60 -2.14 22.65
CA ARG A 4 12.97 -1.01 21.95
C ARG A 4 13.40 0.33 22.53
N VAL A 5 13.42 1.34 21.67
CA VAL A 5 13.68 2.74 21.98
C VAL A 5 12.40 3.53 21.72
N GLN A 6 12.06 4.44 22.63
CA GLN A 6 10.99 5.42 22.43
C GLN A 6 11.56 6.62 21.67
N VAL A 7 11.00 6.92 20.50
CA VAL A 7 11.39 8.07 19.68
C VAL A 7 10.16 8.64 18.98
N SER A 8 9.91 9.95 19.11
CA SER A 8 8.79 10.65 18.46
C SER A 8 7.42 9.97 18.62
N GLY A 9 7.16 9.36 19.78
CA GLY A 9 5.92 8.63 20.07
C GLY A 9 5.85 7.19 19.53
N LEU A 10 6.90 6.71 18.86
CA LEU A 10 7.04 5.35 18.35
C LEU A 10 7.88 4.48 19.28
N GLN A 11 7.58 3.18 19.27
CA GLN A 11 8.44 2.15 19.85
C GLN A 11 9.19 1.41 18.75
N VAL A 12 10.44 1.80 18.50
CA VAL A 12 11.28 1.24 17.42
C VAL A 12 12.23 0.21 18.01
N ALA A 13 12.44 -0.91 17.31
CA ALA A 13 13.47 -1.87 17.71
C ALA A 13 14.85 -1.20 17.73
N ARG A 14 15.63 -1.39 18.79
CA ARG A 14 16.93 -0.71 18.95
C ARG A 14 17.85 -0.95 17.75
N SER A 15 17.90 -2.17 17.24
CA SER A 15 18.71 -2.51 16.05
C SER A 15 18.36 -1.68 14.82
N ILE A 16 17.09 -1.32 14.62
CA ILE A 16 16.65 -0.47 13.50
C ILE A 16 16.97 0.99 13.79
N TYR A 17 16.72 1.44 15.03
CA TYR A 17 17.04 2.80 15.43
C TYR A 17 18.53 3.11 15.23
N ASP A 18 19.40 2.23 15.71
CA ASP A 18 20.85 2.37 15.61
C ASP A 18 21.32 2.29 14.16
N LEU A 19 20.82 1.34 13.36
CA LEU A 19 21.12 1.24 11.92
C LEU A 19 20.80 2.54 11.18
N VAL A 20 19.60 3.09 11.39
CA VAL A 20 19.18 4.33 10.73
C VAL A 20 20.08 5.50 11.16
N LYS A 21 20.33 5.63 12.46
CA LYS A 21 21.11 6.72 13.02
C LYS A 21 22.59 6.67 12.63
N GLN A 22 23.20 5.49 12.62
CA GLN A 22 24.65 5.31 12.53
C GLN A 22 25.12 5.00 11.11
N ASP A 23 24.32 4.28 10.32
CA ASP A 23 24.77 3.75 9.03
C ASP A 23 24.02 4.34 7.83
N ILE A 24 22.75 4.74 7.99
CA ILE A 24 21.91 5.20 6.85
C ILE A 24 21.89 6.73 6.74
N ILE A 25 21.62 7.45 7.83
CA ILE A 25 21.47 8.91 7.79
C ILE A 25 22.78 9.66 7.51
N PRO A 26 23.95 9.28 8.05
CA PRO A 26 25.18 10.03 7.82
C PRO A 26 25.51 10.21 6.33
N GLY A 27 25.76 11.46 5.91
CA GLY A 27 26.04 11.81 4.51
C GLY A 27 24.80 12.15 3.67
N THR A 28 23.58 11.95 4.18
CA THR A 28 22.34 12.30 3.47
C THR A 28 21.91 13.77 3.62
N GLY A 29 22.45 14.47 4.63
CA GLY A 29 22.04 15.85 4.98
C GLY A 29 20.74 15.94 5.79
N ILE A 30 20.17 14.81 6.22
CA ILE A 30 18.95 14.74 7.03
C ILE A 30 19.31 14.66 8.52
N ASP A 31 18.58 15.39 9.36
CA ASP A 31 18.70 15.27 10.81
C ASP A 31 17.94 14.03 11.34
N VAL A 32 18.53 13.34 12.32
CA VAL A 32 18.00 12.07 12.84
C VAL A 32 16.67 12.27 13.55
N ASP A 33 16.54 13.30 14.37
CA ASP A 33 15.31 13.56 15.12
C ASP A 33 14.21 14.06 14.17
N ALA A 34 14.56 14.90 13.19
CA ALA A 34 13.64 15.34 12.14
C ALA A 34 13.12 14.18 11.29
N PHE A 35 13.98 13.20 10.96
CA PHE A 35 13.58 11.97 10.26
C PHE A 35 12.53 11.19 11.07
N TRP A 36 12.81 10.89 12.34
CA TRP A 36 11.90 10.08 13.15
C TRP A 36 10.58 10.79 13.45
N GLN A 37 10.60 12.12 13.63
CA GLN A 37 9.38 12.91 13.78
C GLN A 37 8.53 12.83 12.50
N SER A 38 9.12 13.11 11.35
CA SER A 38 8.40 13.06 10.07
C SER A 38 7.87 11.66 9.76
N PHE A 39 8.64 10.62 10.07
CA PHE A 39 8.19 9.24 9.92
C PHE A 39 7.02 8.91 10.83
N SER A 40 7.04 9.36 12.09
CA SER A 40 5.93 9.19 13.03
C SER A 40 4.66 9.85 12.52
N ASP A 41 4.76 11.07 12.00
CA ASP A 41 3.63 11.81 11.45
C ASP A 41 3.01 11.07 10.24
N ILE A 42 3.86 10.59 9.31
CA ILE A 42 3.43 9.76 8.17
C ILE A 42 2.73 8.48 8.65
N VAL A 43 3.28 7.79 9.65
CA VAL A 43 2.65 6.58 10.20
C VAL A 43 1.30 6.91 10.82
N GLY A 44 1.20 8.02 11.56
CA GLY A 44 -0.05 8.51 12.15
C GLY A 44 -1.13 8.74 11.10
N ASP A 45 -0.78 9.40 10.00
CA ASP A 45 -1.72 9.76 8.93
C ASP A 45 -2.11 8.58 8.03
N PHE A 46 -1.15 7.72 7.70
CA PHE A 46 -1.33 6.72 6.64
C PHE A 46 -1.56 5.30 7.15
N ALA A 47 -1.16 4.95 8.39
CA ALA A 47 -1.44 3.61 8.92
C ALA A 47 -2.96 3.31 9.01
N PRO A 48 -3.84 4.24 9.43
CA PRO A 48 -5.28 4.02 9.39
C PRO A 48 -5.81 3.79 7.97
N LYS A 49 -5.34 4.57 6.99
CA LYS A 49 -5.73 4.44 5.57
C LYS A 49 -5.26 3.10 5.01
N ASN A 50 -4.03 2.68 5.30
CA ASN A 50 -3.51 1.38 4.86
C ASN A 50 -4.34 0.23 5.45
N ARG A 51 -4.71 0.28 6.73
CA ARG A 51 -5.63 -0.70 7.33
C ARG A 51 -7.00 -0.74 6.64
N GLN A 52 -7.54 0.41 6.24
CA GLN A 52 -8.79 0.46 5.48
C GLN A 52 -8.65 -0.17 4.09
N LEU A 53 -7.52 0.03 3.41
CA LEU A 53 -7.25 -0.61 2.12
C LEU A 53 -7.19 -2.14 2.24
N LEU A 54 -6.56 -2.66 3.29
CA LEU A 54 -6.55 -4.11 3.56
C LEU A 54 -7.98 -4.62 3.84
N LYS A 55 -8.74 -3.92 4.68
CA LYS A 55 -10.15 -4.27 4.94
C LYS A 55 -10.99 -4.29 3.66
N LYS A 56 -10.79 -3.33 2.75
CA LYS A 56 -11.48 -3.30 1.46
C LYS A 56 -11.15 -4.53 0.60
N ARG A 57 -9.91 -5.04 0.64
CA ARG A 57 -9.54 -6.30 -0.02
C ARG A 57 -10.31 -7.49 0.56
N ASP A 58 -10.37 -7.59 1.89
CA ASP A 58 -11.08 -8.67 2.57
C ASP A 58 -12.59 -8.63 2.27
N GLU A 59 -13.19 -7.43 2.29
CA GLU A 59 -14.60 -7.23 1.97
C GLU A 59 -14.94 -7.62 0.52
N LEU A 60 -14.07 -7.26 -0.44
CA LEU A 60 -14.25 -7.66 -1.85
C LEU A 60 -14.12 -9.17 -2.02
N GLN A 61 -13.10 -9.79 -1.40
CA GLN A 61 -12.90 -11.23 -1.48
C GLN A 61 -14.08 -12.00 -0.89
N ALA A 62 -14.57 -11.58 0.29
CA ALA A 62 -15.72 -12.22 0.94
C ALA A 62 -16.99 -12.15 0.06
N GLN A 63 -17.20 -11.04 -0.63
CA GLN A 63 -18.32 -10.89 -1.58
C GLN A 63 -18.18 -11.83 -2.78
N ILE A 64 -16.98 -11.94 -3.36
CA ILE A 64 -16.69 -12.86 -4.48
C ILE A 64 -16.89 -14.32 -4.03
N ASP A 65 -16.38 -14.69 -2.86
CA ASP A 65 -16.54 -16.03 -2.29
C ASP A 65 -18.01 -16.38 -2.04
N ASN A 66 -18.81 -15.42 -1.54
CA ASN A 66 -20.24 -15.60 -1.37
C ASN A 66 -20.95 -15.78 -2.72
N PHE A 67 -20.65 -14.93 -3.71
CA PHE A 67 -21.24 -14.99 -5.05
C PHE A 67 -21.08 -16.39 -5.67
N HIS A 68 -19.88 -16.98 -5.56
CA HIS A 68 -19.61 -18.31 -6.08
C HIS A 68 -20.23 -19.44 -5.25
N ARG A 69 -20.28 -19.31 -3.91
CA ARG A 69 -20.94 -20.30 -3.05
C ARG A 69 -22.44 -20.41 -3.33
N GLU A 70 -23.12 -19.28 -3.53
CA GLU A 70 -24.55 -19.24 -3.83
C GLU A 70 -24.90 -19.85 -5.20
N ARG A 71 -23.94 -19.87 -6.12
CA ARG A 71 -24.07 -20.40 -7.49
C ARG A 71 -23.37 -21.74 -7.68
N PHE A 72 -23.07 -22.44 -6.59
CA PHE A 72 -22.38 -23.72 -6.65
C PHE A 72 -23.13 -24.74 -7.53
N GLY A 73 -22.39 -25.41 -8.41
CA GLY A 73 -22.94 -26.41 -9.35
C GLY A 73 -23.65 -25.83 -10.57
N GLN A 74 -23.79 -24.51 -10.67
CA GLN A 74 -24.34 -23.86 -11.87
C GLN A 74 -23.22 -23.55 -12.88
N PRO A 75 -23.50 -23.59 -14.20
CA PRO A 75 -22.56 -23.09 -15.21
C PRO A 75 -22.24 -21.60 -14.97
N HIS A 76 -20.99 -21.21 -15.21
CA HIS A 76 -20.56 -19.82 -15.03
C HIS A 76 -21.23 -18.89 -16.06
N ASN A 77 -21.94 -17.86 -15.58
CA ASN A 77 -22.49 -16.80 -16.41
C ASN A 77 -21.59 -15.55 -16.36
N HIS A 78 -20.88 -15.30 -17.46
CA HIS A 78 -19.94 -14.18 -17.55
C HIS A 78 -20.61 -12.81 -17.42
N ALA A 79 -21.77 -12.61 -18.05
CA ALA A 79 -22.45 -11.31 -18.05
C ALA A 79 -22.94 -10.93 -16.65
N GLU A 80 -23.51 -11.90 -15.93
CA GLU A 80 -23.93 -11.73 -14.54
C GLU A 80 -22.73 -11.45 -13.63
N TYR A 81 -21.65 -12.22 -13.78
CA TYR A 81 -20.46 -12.04 -12.94
C TYR A 81 -19.80 -10.69 -13.16
N LYS A 82 -19.71 -10.22 -14.41
CA LYS A 82 -19.17 -8.89 -14.72
C LYS A 82 -20.02 -7.78 -14.08
N ALA A 83 -21.35 -7.88 -14.17
CA ALA A 83 -22.25 -6.91 -13.55
C ALA A 83 -22.07 -6.88 -12.03
N PHE A 84 -22.03 -8.06 -11.38
CA PHE A 84 -21.73 -8.19 -9.95
C PHE A 84 -20.40 -7.52 -9.57
N LEU A 85 -19.32 -7.77 -10.32
CA LEU A 85 -18.02 -7.16 -10.03
C LEU A 85 -18.03 -5.63 -10.17
N GLN A 86 -18.86 -5.09 -11.07
CA GLN A 86 -19.06 -3.64 -11.18
C GLN A 86 -19.85 -3.11 -9.99
N ASP A 87 -20.92 -3.81 -9.58
CA ASP A 87 -21.79 -3.40 -8.48
C ASP A 87 -21.06 -3.34 -7.12
N VAL A 88 -20.16 -4.30 -6.86
CA VAL A 88 -19.34 -4.29 -5.62
C VAL A 88 -18.15 -3.32 -5.68
N GLY A 89 -17.97 -2.65 -6.83
CA GLY A 89 -16.88 -1.72 -7.09
C GLY A 89 -15.52 -2.39 -7.26
N TYR A 90 -15.48 -3.66 -7.68
CA TYR A 90 -14.24 -4.36 -8.04
C TYR A 90 -13.79 -3.94 -9.44
N LEU A 91 -14.71 -3.95 -10.41
CA LEU A 91 -14.49 -3.40 -11.74
C LEU A 91 -15.02 -1.96 -11.78
N VAL A 92 -14.13 -1.01 -12.01
CA VAL A 92 -14.48 0.40 -12.17
C VAL A 92 -14.52 0.78 -13.64
N PRO A 93 -15.26 1.84 -14.01
CA PRO A 93 -15.21 2.38 -15.37
C PRO A 93 -13.78 2.75 -15.76
N GLU A 94 -13.44 2.51 -17.02
CA GLU A 94 -12.17 2.94 -17.58
C GLU A 94 -12.11 4.47 -17.58
N GLY A 95 -10.94 5.00 -17.19
CA GLY A 95 -10.68 6.44 -17.26
C GLY A 95 -10.50 6.91 -18.70
N GLY A 96 -10.61 8.21 -18.94
CA GLY A 96 -10.26 8.79 -20.23
C GLY A 96 -8.77 8.63 -20.55
N GLU A 97 -8.41 8.81 -21.82
CA GLU A 97 -7.01 8.81 -22.24
C GLU A 97 -6.21 9.89 -21.51
N PHE A 98 -5.00 9.52 -21.08
CA PHE A 98 -4.03 10.43 -20.49
C PHE A 98 -2.61 9.98 -20.82
N SER A 99 -1.63 10.87 -20.62
CA SER A 99 -0.22 10.53 -20.71
C SER A 99 0.41 10.62 -19.33
N ILE A 100 1.30 9.67 -19.02
CA ILE A 100 2.11 9.73 -17.79
C ILE A 100 3.05 10.93 -17.85
N THR A 101 3.33 11.53 -16.68
CA THR A 101 4.14 12.76 -16.58
C THR A 101 5.48 12.55 -15.88
N THR A 102 5.88 11.30 -15.66
CA THR A 102 7.10 10.95 -14.93
C THR A 102 8.33 11.45 -15.70
N SER A 103 9.19 12.22 -15.02
CA SER A 103 10.42 12.79 -15.57
C SER A 103 11.65 12.29 -14.82
N ASN A 104 12.85 12.54 -15.37
CA ASN A 104 14.14 12.15 -14.77
C ASN A 104 14.26 10.64 -14.54
N VAL A 105 13.84 9.85 -15.54
CA VAL A 105 13.92 8.40 -15.52
C VAL A 105 15.18 7.95 -16.24
N ASP A 106 15.93 7.03 -15.64
CA ASP A 106 17.14 6.46 -16.24
C ASP A 106 16.86 5.77 -17.59
N PRO A 107 17.79 5.82 -18.56
CA PRO A 107 17.61 5.23 -19.90
C PRO A 107 17.30 3.73 -19.90
N GLU A 108 17.83 2.98 -18.94
CA GLU A 108 17.58 1.55 -18.75
C GLU A 108 16.09 1.25 -18.54
N ILE A 109 15.34 2.19 -17.96
CA ILE A 109 13.90 2.07 -17.75
C ILE A 109 13.13 2.74 -18.91
N ALA A 110 13.58 3.90 -19.37
CA ALA A 110 12.81 4.74 -20.28
C ALA A 110 13.01 4.43 -21.78
N MET A 111 14.15 3.84 -22.16
CA MET A 111 14.61 3.84 -23.56
C MET A 111 15.20 2.52 -24.06
N GLN A 112 15.49 1.55 -23.19
CA GLN A 112 16.04 0.25 -23.57
C GLN A 112 14.96 -0.84 -23.61
N ALA A 113 15.15 -1.82 -24.49
CA ALA A 113 14.25 -2.98 -24.69
C ALA A 113 15.07 -4.27 -24.79
#